data_AF-A0A376WVQ1-F1
#
_entry.id   AF-A0A376WVQ1-F1
#
_cell.length_a   1.000
_cell.length_b   1.000
_cell.length_c   1.000
_cell.angle_alpha   90.00
_cell.angle_beta   90.00
_cell.angle_gamma   90.00
#
_symmetry.space_group_name_H-M   'P 1'
#
loop_
_entity.id
_entity.type
_entity.pdbx_description
1 polymer ?
#
loop_
_entity_poly.entity_id
_entity_poly.type
_entity_poly.pdbx_seq_one_letter_code
_entity_poly.pdbx_strand_id
1 'polypeptide(L)'
;MKKWVAANWTTTPLASYQKQFNYSAEELDSVIRVLGENGQEAVGSMGDDTPFAVLSSQPRIIYDYFRQQFAQVTNPPIDPLREAHVMSLATSIGREMNVFCEAEGQAHRLSFKSPILLYSDFKQLTTMKEEHYRADTLDITFDVTKTTLEATVKELCDKAEKMVRSGTVLAGALRPEYR
;
A
#
# COMPACT_ATOMS: atom_id res chain seq x y z
N MET A 1 6.92 1.26 -27.22
CA MET A 1 7.33 0.47 -26.04
C MET A 1 7.95 1.41 -25.02
N LYS A 2 7.31 1.64 -23.87
CA LYS A 2 7.90 2.41 -22.77
C LYS A 2 9.02 1.55 -22.16
N LYS A 3 10.27 2.05 -22.20
CA LYS A 3 11.40 1.42 -21.52
C LYS A 3 11.15 1.48 -20.02
N TRP A 4 11.08 0.33 -19.37
CA TRP A 4 11.08 0.22 -17.92
C TRP A 4 12.46 0.67 -17.42
N VAL A 5 12.50 1.77 -16.65
CA VAL A 5 13.71 2.14 -15.92
C VAL A 5 13.73 1.25 -14.68
N ALA A 6 14.55 0.20 -14.72
CA ALA A 6 14.83 -0.58 -13.52
C ALA A 6 15.44 0.36 -12.47
N ALA A 7 14.89 0.38 -11.27
CA ALA A 7 15.53 1.01 -10.13
C ALA A 7 16.93 0.38 -9.96
N ASN A 8 17.96 1.20 -9.79
CA ASN A 8 19.34 0.73 -9.62
C ASN A 8 19.50 0.06 -8.23
N TRP A 9 19.09 -1.20 -8.10
CA TRP A 9 19.32 -2.06 -6.93
C TRP A 9 20.81 -2.39 -6.79
N THR A 10 21.61 -1.45 -6.27
CA THR A 10 23.09 -1.54 -6.39
C THR A 10 23.81 -1.98 -5.12
N THR A 11 23.16 -2.02 -3.95
CA THR A 11 23.83 -2.40 -2.68
C THR A 11 23.24 -3.60 -1.96
N THR A 12 21.96 -3.95 -2.17
CA THR A 12 21.34 -5.14 -1.55
C THR A 12 20.62 -5.97 -2.61
N PRO A 13 20.93 -7.27 -2.78
CA PRO A 13 20.28 -8.11 -3.77
C PRO A 13 18.77 -8.21 -3.54
N LEU A 14 17.96 -8.21 -4.60
CA LEU A 14 16.50 -8.41 -4.57
C LEU A 14 16.09 -9.60 -3.69
N ALA A 15 16.83 -10.71 -3.78
CA ALA A 15 16.59 -11.91 -2.99
C ALA A 15 16.64 -11.67 -1.47
N SER A 16 17.46 -10.71 -1.01
CA SER A 16 17.53 -10.33 0.40
C SER A 16 16.25 -9.63 0.85
N TYR A 17 15.70 -8.74 0.02
CA TYR A 17 14.43 -8.08 0.31
C TYR A 17 13.25 -9.05 0.27
N GLN A 18 13.21 -9.91 -0.74
CA GLN A 18 12.22 -10.98 -0.82
C GLN A 18 12.22 -11.83 0.45
N LYS A 19 13.41 -12.23 0.93
CA LYS A 19 13.55 -12.94 2.20
C LYS A 19 13.11 -12.12 3.42
N GLN A 20 13.46 -10.83 3.49
CA GLN A 20 13.05 -9.95 4.59
C GLN A 20 11.52 -9.81 4.69
N PHE A 21 10.82 -9.78 3.56
CA PHE A 21 9.36 -9.69 3.49
C PHE A 21 8.66 -11.05 3.32
N ASN A 22 9.38 -12.14 3.56
CA ASN A 22 8.86 -13.51 3.58
C ASN A 22 8.23 -14.00 2.26
N TYR A 23 8.71 -13.50 1.12
CA TYR A 23 8.34 -14.03 -0.19
C TYR A 23 8.89 -15.44 -0.37
N SER A 24 8.02 -16.38 -0.74
CA SER A 24 8.40 -17.76 -1.05
C SER A 24 8.60 -17.95 -2.57
N ALA A 25 9.38 -18.97 -2.95
CA ALA A 25 9.52 -19.32 -4.37
C ALA A 25 8.18 -19.73 -4.98
N GLU A 26 7.31 -20.38 -4.19
CA GLU A 26 5.96 -20.77 -4.60
C GLU A 26 5.08 -19.55 -4.87
N GLU A 27 5.10 -18.53 -4.01
CA GLU A 27 4.32 -17.30 -4.21
C GLU A 27 4.81 -16.53 -5.45
N LEU A 28 6.13 -16.45 -5.65
CA LEU A 28 6.71 -15.81 -6.82
C LEU A 28 6.28 -16.49 -8.13
N ASP A 29 6.26 -17.83 -8.16
CA ASP A 29 5.88 -18.58 -9.36
C ASP A 29 4.36 -18.68 -9.58
N SER A 30 3.60 -19.00 -8.53
CA SER A 30 2.17 -19.27 -8.65
C SER A 30 1.31 -18.02 -8.66
N VAL A 31 1.73 -16.94 -7.99
CA VAL A 31 0.96 -15.69 -7.87
C VAL A 31 1.58 -14.58 -8.71
N ILE A 32 2.82 -14.19 -8.42
CA ILE A 32 3.44 -12.98 -9.01
C ILE A 32 3.70 -13.15 -10.51
N ARG A 33 4.22 -14.30 -10.95
CA ARG A 33 4.43 -14.57 -12.38
C ARG A 33 3.12 -14.54 -13.15
N VAL A 34 2.05 -15.15 -12.63
CA VAL A 34 0.72 -15.15 -13.30
C VAL A 34 0.15 -13.75 -13.43
N LEU A 35 0.24 -12.92 -12.39
CA LEU A 35 -0.14 -11.51 -12.44
C LEU A 35 0.66 -10.74 -13.50
N GLY A 36 1.97 -10.99 -13.57
CA GLY A 36 2.86 -10.31 -14.52
C GLY A 36 2.68 -10.73 -15.98
N GLU A 37 2.43 -12.02 -16.24
CA GLU A 37 2.30 -12.58 -17.59
C GLU A 37 0.89 -12.41 -18.15
N ASN A 38 -0.13 -12.69 -17.33
CA ASN A 38 -1.52 -12.79 -17.78
C ASN A 38 -2.37 -11.58 -17.38
N GLY A 39 -1.90 -10.73 -16.46
CA GLY A 39 -2.67 -9.57 -15.99
C GLY A 39 -3.93 -9.93 -15.20
N GLN A 40 -3.99 -11.15 -14.64
CA GLN A 40 -5.11 -11.65 -13.85
C GLN A 40 -4.59 -12.39 -12.63
N GLU A 41 -5.44 -12.48 -11.60
CA GLU A 41 -5.12 -13.23 -10.38
C GLU A 41 -4.96 -14.74 -10.68
N ALA A 42 -4.09 -15.39 -9.90
CA ALA A 42 -3.89 -16.83 -10.01
C ALA A 42 -5.14 -17.58 -9.59
N VAL A 43 -5.55 -18.57 -10.40
CA VAL A 43 -6.68 -19.44 -10.08
C VAL A 43 -6.15 -20.76 -9.53
N GLY A 44 -6.52 -21.06 -8.28
CA GLY A 44 -6.26 -22.34 -7.63
C GLY A 44 -7.51 -23.22 -7.55
N SER A 45 -7.34 -24.43 -7.03
CA SER A 45 -8.43 -25.34 -6.68
C SER A 45 -8.11 -26.02 -5.34
N MET A 46 -9.09 -26.73 -4.79
CA MET A 46 -9.08 -27.27 -3.41
C MET A 46 -9.20 -26.17 -2.35
N GLY A 47 -9.54 -26.59 -1.12
CA GLY A 47 -9.64 -25.69 0.03
C GLY A 47 -8.27 -25.26 0.54
N ASP A 48 -8.26 -24.24 1.40
CA ASP A 48 -7.07 -23.86 2.17
C ASP A 48 -6.92 -24.81 3.37
N ASP A 49 -6.09 -25.84 3.20
CA ASP A 49 -5.75 -26.80 4.26
C ASP A 49 -4.62 -26.29 5.18
N THR A 50 -4.15 -25.05 5.01
CA THR A 50 -3.13 -24.48 5.88
C THR A 50 -3.70 -24.10 7.24
N PRO A 51 -2.94 -24.28 8.34
CA PRO A 51 -3.42 -23.86 9.66
C PRO A 51 -3.67 -22.36 9.67
N PHE A 52 -4.64 -21.91 10.48
CA PHE A 52 -4.80 -20.49 10.76
C PHE A 52 -3.47 -19.87 11.17
N ALA A 53 -3.22 -18.62 10.79
CA ALA A 53 -1.91 -17.98 10.97
C ALA A 53 -1.39 -18.07 12.41
N VAL A 54 -2.29 -17.93 13.40
CA VAL A 54 -1.98 -18.04 14.84
C VAL A 54 -1.60 -19.44 15.31
N LEU A 55 -1.99 -20.49 14.58
CA LEU A 55 -1.68 -21.89 14.86
C LEU A 55 -0.52 -22.42 14.00
N SER A 56 0.01 -21.61 13.08
CA SER A 56 1.07 -22.03 12.19
C SER A 56 2.40 -22.18 12.93
N SER A 57 3.15 -23.23 12.59
CA SER A 57 4.54 -23.40 13.04
C SER A 57 5.54 -22.59 12.22
N GLN A 58 5.10 -22.00 11.11
CA GLN A 58 5.91 -21.18 10.21
C GLN A 58 5.59 -19.69 10.41
N PRO A 59 6.56 -18.78 10.17
CA PRO A 59 6.29 -17.36 10.19
C PRO A 59 5.25 -17.00 9.12
N ARG A 60 4.19 -16.29 9.53
CA ARG A 60 3.10 -15.82 8.67
C ARG A 60 3.11 -14.30 8.58
N ILE A 61 2.69 -13.78 7.45
CA ILE A 61 2.68 -12.33 7.21
C ILE A 61 1.44 -11.72 7.87
N ILE A 62 1.52 -10.45 8.27
CA ILE A 62 0.46 -9.80 9.06
C ILE A 62 -0.92 -9.86 8.40
N TYR A 63 -0.99 -9.80 7.06
CA TYR A 63 -2.25 -9.86 6.34
C TYR A 63 -2.94 -11.23 6.38
N ASP A 64 -2.23 -12.32 6.73
CA ASP A 64 -2.85 -13.65 6.91
C ASP A 64 -3.75 -13.73 8.14
N TYR A 65 -3.61 -12.78 9.08
CA TYR A 65 -4.45 -12.67 10.27
C TYR A 65 -5.78 -11.96 10.00
N PHE A 66 -5.91 -11.32 8.83
CA PHE A 66 -7.14 -10.63 8.43
C PHE A 66 -7.93 -11.52 7.46
N ARG A 67 -9.23 -11.68 7.72
CA ARG A 67 -10.14 -12.38 6.80
C ARG A 67 -11.07 -11.36 6.17
N GLN A 68 -11.25 -11.48 4.85
CA GLN A 68 -12.16 -10.61 4.10
C GLN A 68 -13.58 -10.88 4.55
N GLN A 69 -14.30 -9.83 4.94
CA GLN A 69 -15.71 -9.91 5.24
C GLN A 69 -16.50 -9.94 3.94
N PHE A 70 -17.62 -10.67 3.94
CA PHE A 70 -18.53 -10.73 2.80
C PHE A 70 -19.96 -10.61 3.25
N ALA A 71 -20.77 -10.03 2.38
CA ALA A 71 -22.18 -9.82 2.59
C ALA A 71 -22.94 -11.15 2.46
N GLN A 72 -23.87 -11.41 3.39
CA GLN A 72 -24.80 -12.53 3.33
C GLN A 72 -26.17 -12.08 3.78
N VAL A 73 -27.21 -12.49 3.05
CA VAL A 73 -28.66 -12.31 3.34
C VAL A 73 -29.13 -10.85 3.39
N THR A 74 -28.51 -10.03 4.24
CA THR A 74 -28.90 -8.64 4.54
C THR A 74 -28.64 -7.67 3.40
N ASN A 75 -27.61 -7.91 2.60
CA ASN A 75 -27.31 -7.19 1.36
C ASN A 75 -26.70 -8.15 0.32
N PRO A 76 -27.11 -8.08 -0.96
CA PRO A 76 -26.54 -8.94 -2.00
C PRO A 76 -25.13 -8.47 -2.40
N PRO A 77 -24.20 -9.38 -2.74
CA PRO A 77 -22.93 -9.02 -3.36
C PRO A 77 -23.16 -8.47 -4.78
N ILE A 78 -22.29 -7.56 -5.22
CA ILE A 78 -22.30 -6.97 -6.58
C ILE A 78 -21.37 -7.78 -7.49
N ASP A 79 -21.77 -8.03 -8.74
CA ASP A 79 -20.92 -8.72 -9.72
C ASP A 79 -19.83 -7.75 -10.26
N PRO A 80 -18.54 -7.95 -9.94
CA PRO A 80 -17.48 -7.00 -10.32
C PRO A 80 -17.17 -6.98 -11.82
N LEU A 81 -17.66 -7.94 -12.60
CA LEU A 81 -17.44 -8.02 -14.05
C LEU A 81 -18.66 -7.48 -14.82
N ARG A 82 -19.86 -7.94 -14.46
CA ARG A 82 -21.10 -7.56 -15.16
C ARG A 82 -21.61 -6.18 -14.74
N GLU A 83 -21.34 -5.78 -13.50
CA GLU A 83 -21.79 -4.52 -12.91
C GLU A 83 -20.61 -3.55 -12.66
N ALA A 84 -19.47 -3.76 -13.33
CA ALA A 84 -18.26 -2.96 -13.13
C ALA A 84 -18.49 -1.43 -13.26
N HIS A 85 -19.46 -1.02 -14.08
CA HIS A 85 -19.76 0.39 -14.35
C HIS A 85 -20.39 1.13 -13.15
N VAL A 86 -20.95 0.42 -12.16
CA VAL A 86 -21.43 1.03 -10.91
C VAL A 86 -20.36 1.02 -9.80
N MET A 87 -19.19 0.45 -10.06
CA MET A 87 -18.06 0.40 -9.14
C MET A 87 -16.97 1.39 -9.54
N SER A 88 -16.19 1.86 -8.56
CA SER A 88 -15.05 2.76 -8.81
C SER A 88 -13.92 2.53 -7.82
N LEU A 89 -12.70 2.52 -8.34
CA LEU A 89 -11.45 2.55 -7.55
C LEU A 89 -10.85 3.96 -7.47
N ALA A 90 -11.60 4.97 -7.90
CA ALA A 90 -11.14 6.35 -7.90
C ALA A 90 -10.71 6.74 -6.48
N THR A 91 -9.45 7.17 -6.36
CA THR A 91 -8.83 7.52 -5.08
C THR A 91 -8.50 9.00 -5.12
N SER A 92 -8.86 9.76 -4.09
CA SER A 92 -8.56 11.18 -4.00
C SER A 92 -7.75 11.46 -2.74
N ILE A 93 -6.61 12.12 -2.92
CA ILE A 93 -5.70 12.46 -1.81
C ILE A 93 -5.54 13.97 -1.72
N GLY A 94 -5.67 14.50 -0.50
CA GLY A 94 -5.60 15.93 -0.20
C GLY A 94 -6.17 16.17 1.18
N ARG A 95 -6.18 17.44 1.62
CA ARG A 95 -6.77 17.80 2.91
C ARG A 95 -8.28 17.65 2.83
N GLU A 96 -8.86 16.92 3.79
CA GLU A 96 -10.31 16.92 3.98
C GLU A 96 -10.76 18.28 4.51
N MET A 97 -11.81 18.83 3.91
CA MET A 97 -12.37 20.14 4.25
C MET A 97 -13.79 19.96 4.79
N ASN A 98 -14.36 21.04 5.33
CA ASN A 98 -15.69 21.02 5.91
C ASN A 98 -16.77 20.66 4.87
N VAL A 99 -17.49 19.56 5.11
CA VAL A 99 -18.58 19.06 4.24
C VAL A 99 -19.85 19.94 4.25
N PHE A 100 -19.99 20.86 5.21
CA PHE A 100 -21.17 21.71 5.37
C PHE A 100 -21.04 23.10 4.73
N CYS A 101 -19.85 23.44 4.22
CA CYS A 101 -19.60 24.74 3.64
C CYS A 101 -19.06 24.55 2.23
N GLU A 102 -19.74 25.09 1.24
CA GLU A 102 -19.18 25.23 -0.10
C GLU A 102 -18.23 26.43 -0.09
N ALA A 103 -16.95 26.19 -0.33
CA ALA A 103 -15.93 27.23 -0.35
C ALA A 103 -14.98 27.05 -1.53
N GLU A 104 -14.56 28.16 -2.13
CA GLU A 104 -13.47 28.16 -3.11
C GLU A 104 -12.19 27.59 -2.45
N GLY A 105 -11.47 26.72 -3.17
CA GLY A 105 -10.25 26.07 -2.67
C GLY A 105 -10.41 24.66 -2.09
N GLN A 106 -11.63 24.12 -1.99
CA GLN A 106 -11.83 22.72 -1.57
C GLN A 106 -11.41 21.67 -2.61
N ALA A 107 -11.18 22.11 -3.86
CA ALA A 107 -10.84 21.23 -4.98
C ALA A 107 -9.33 20.95 -5.10
N HIS A 108 -8.47 21.44 -4.20
CA HIS A 108 -7.04 21.16 -4.19
C HIS A 108 -6.75 19.72 -3.74
N ARG A 109 -7.07 18.75 -4.60
CA ARG A 109 -6.92 17.32 -4.37
C ARG A 109 -6.35 16.63 -5.60
N LEU A 110 -5.57 15.59 -5.38
CA LEU A 110 -5.03 14.72 -6.41
C LEU A 110 -5.94 13.52 -6.58
N SER A 111 -6.48 13.34 -7.78
CA SER A 111 -7.41 12.27 -8.08
C SER A 111 -6.77 11.24 -9.02
N PHE A 112 -6.86 9.98 -8.63
CA PHE A 112 -6.34 8.82 -9.34
C PHE A 112 -7.49 7.90 -9.74
N LYS A 113 -7.33 7.15 -10.82
CA LYS A 113 -8.31 6.14 -11.25
C LYS A 113 -8.24 4.86 -10.41
N SER A 114 -7.14 4.65 -9.69
CA SER A 114 -6.84 3.46 -8.90
C SER A 114 -5.97 3.85 -7.70
N PRO A 115 -6.07 3.12 -6.57
CA PRO A 115 -5.13 3.27 -5.46
C PRO A 115 -3.74 2.71 -5.77
N ILE A 116 -3.57 1.95 -6.86
CA ILE A 116 -2.29 1.39 -7.28
C ILE A 116 -1.57 2.39 -8.20
N LEU A 117 -0.38 2.82 -7.76
CA LEU A 117 0.44 3.79 -8.49
C LEU A 117 1.62 3.10 -9.17
N LEU A 118 1.91 3.52 -10.41
CA LEU A 118 3.19 3.23 -11.02
C LEU A 118 4.29 4.04 -10.32
N TYR A 119 5.53 3.55 -10.39
CA TYR A 119 6.67 4.24 -9.79
C TYR A 119 6.82 5.70 -10.28
N SER A 120 6.51 5.98 -11.55
CA SER A 120 6.51 7.34 -12.10
C SER A 120 5.52 8.26 -11.40
N ASP A 121 4.30 7.76 -11.19
CA ASP A 121 3.18 8.53 -10.66
C ASP A 121 3.41 8.75 -9.16
N PHE A 122 3.93 7.73 -8.47
CA PHE A 122 4.38 7.84 -7.09
C PHE A 122 5.51 8.87 -6.91
N LYS A 123 6.52 8.86 -7.79
CA LYS A 123 7.61 9.84 -7.75
C LYS A 123 7.09 11.25 -8.02
N GLN A 124 6.18 11.42 -8.97
CA GLN A 124 5.55 12.70 -9.24
C GLN A 124 4.79 13.20 -8.00
N LEU A 125 3.97 12.34 -7.40
CA LEU A 125 3.20 12.63 -6.19
C LEU A 125 4.08 13.11 -5.02
N THR A 126 5.20 12.44 -4.81
CA THR A 126 6.10 12.70 -3.67
C THR A 126 7.09 13.85 -3.90
N THR A 127 7.18 14.39 -5.12
CA THR A 127 8.12 15.49 -5.46
C THR A 127 7.43 16.82 -5.72
N MET A 128 6.09 16.88 -5.65
CA MET A 128 5.33 18.11 -5.76
C MET A 128 5.68 19.08 -4.62
N LYS A 129 5.95 20.34 -4.98
CA LYS A 129 6.37 21.40 -4.06
C LYS A 129 5.25 22.39 -3.70
N GLU A 130 4.11 22.27 -4.35
CA GLU A 130 2.94 23.11 -4.11
C GLU A 130 2.42 22.87 -2.69
N GLU A 131 2.01 23.94 -2.01
CA GLU A 131 1.62 23.92 -0.60
C GLU A 131 0.52 22.89 -0.31
N HIS A 132 -0.46 22.77 -1.21
CA HIS A 132 -1.58 21.85 -1.07
C HIS A 132 -1.24 20.37 -1.33
N TYR A 133 -0.03 20.08 -1.83
CA TYR A 133 0.42 18.73 -2.18
C TYR A 133 1.74 18.36 -1.52
N ARG A 134 2.14 19.09 -0.48
CA ARG A 134 3.39 18.85 0.24
C ARG A 134 3.46 17.42 0.76
N ALA A 135 4.43 16.67 0.25
CA ALA A 135 4.73 15.31 0.66
C ALA A 135 5.99 15.26 1.52
N ASP A 136 5.94 14.52 2.62
CA ASP A 136 7.10 14.18 3.42
C ASP A 136 7.18 12.68 3.66
N THR A 137 8.39 12.18 3.86
CA THR A 137 8.64 10.76 4.09
C THR A 137 8.70 10.45 5.58
N LEU A 138 7.94 9.44 6.00
CA LEU A 138 8.03 8.83 7.31
C LEU A 138 8.82 7.52 7.19
N ASP A 139 10.01 7.48 7.79
CA ASP A 139 10.80 6.25 7.86
C ASP A 139 10.15 5.26 8.84
N ILE A 140 9.70 4.13 8.31
CA ILE A 140 9.04 3.06 9.07
C ILE A 140 9.99 1.93 9.49
N THR A 141 11.30 2.12 9.33
CA THR A 141 12.31 1.17 9.80
C THR A 141 12.75 1.45 11.22
N PHE A 142 13.22 0.43 11.91
CA PHE A 142 13.80 0.57 13.24
C PHE A 142 14.87 -0.48 13.50
N ASP A 143 15.72 -0.18 14.47
CA ASP A 143 16.77 -1.06 14.94
C ASP A 143 16.26 -1.87 16.14
N VAL A 144 16.10 -3.18 15.94
CA VAL A 144 15.62 -4.13 16.94
C VAL A 144 16.53 -4.23 18.18
N THR A 145 17.79 -3.79 18.08
CA THR A 145 18.73 -3.78 19.21
C THR A 145 18.57 -2.56 20.10
N LYS A 146 17.95 -1.48 19.60
CA LYS A 146 17.82 -0.20 20.30
C LYS A 146 16.44 0.04 20.88
N THR A 147 15.40 -0.49 20.23
CA THR A 147 14.02 -0.23 20.61
C THR A 147 13.12 -1.43 20.29
N THR A 148 11.93 -1.45 20.90
CA THR A 148 10.92 -2.47 20.62
C THR A 148 9.97 -2.00 19.52
N LEU A 149 9.29 -2.94 18.85
CA LEU A 149 8.27 -2.62 17.85
C LEU A 149 7.17 -1.71 18.45
N GLU A 150 6.73 -2.00 19.67
CA GLU A 150 5.69 -1.19 20.33
C GLU A 150 6.11 0.27 20.53
N ALA A 151 7.34 0.48 21.02
CA ALA A 151 7.88 1.82 21.21
C ALA A 151 8.05 2.55 19.87
N THR A 152 8.57 1.86 18.85
CA THR A 152 8.69 2.40 17.48
C THR A 152 7.34 2.82 16.91
N VAL A 153 6.30 1.98 17.03
CA VAL A 153 4.96 2.31 16.50
C VAL A 153 4.41 3.57 17.16
N LYS A 154 4.56 3.71 18.49
CA LYS A 154 4.16 4.92 19.22
C LYS A 154 4.93 6.16 18.73
N GLU A 155 6.25 6.04 18.58
CA GLU A 155 7.08 7.13 18.05
C GLU A 155 6.72 7.51 16.61
N LEU A 156 6.37 6.54 15.77
CA LEU A 156 5.91 6.79 14.40
C LEU A 156 4.58 7.56 14.37
N CYS A 157 3.64 7.22 15.26
CA CYS A 157 2.41 7.98 15.43
C CYS A 157 2.69 9.44 15.82
N ASP A 158 3.57 9.66 16.81
CA ASP A 158 3.95 11.01 17.26
C ASP A 158 4.64 11.81 16.15
N LYS A 159 5.52 11.16 15.36
CA LYS A 159 6.18 11.78 14.21
C LYS A 159 5.17 12.15 13.14
N ALA A 160 4.26 11.24 12.78
CA ALA A 160 3.21 11.50 11.80
C ALA A 160 2.32 12.68 12.22
N GLU A 161 1.94 12.76 13.49
CA GLU A 161 1.17 13.89 14.02
C GLU A 161 1.93 15.22 13.86
N LYS A 162 3.20 15.26 14.28
CA LYS A 162 4.04 16.46 14.14
C LYS A 162 4.21 16.88 12.69
N MET A 163 4.39 15.93 11.78
CA MET A 163 4.46 16.18 10.34
C MET A 163 3.17 16.85 9.85
N VAL A 164 2.02 16.27 10.12
CA VAL A 164 0.72 16.84 9.72
C VAL A 164 0.51 18.23 10.32
N ARG A 165 0.85 18.45 11.60
CA ARG A 165 0.79 19.78 12.24
C ARG A 165 1.72 20.80 11.59
N SER A 166 2.85 20.37 11.04
CA SER A 166 3.78 21.22 10.28
C SER A 166 3.32 21.56 8.86
N GLY A 167 2.15 21.06 8.44
CA GLY A 167 1.58 21.30 7.12
C GLY A 167 1.93 20.22 6.09
N THR A 168 2.39 19.04 6.50
CA THR A 168 2.49 17.88 5.61
C THR A 168 1.08 17.47 5.18
N VAL A 169 0.86 17.35 3.86
CA VAL A 169 -0.42 16.87 3.31
C VAL A 169 -0.36 15.37 3.03
N LEU A 170 0.79 14.89 2.54
CA LEU A 170 1.02 13.51 2.17
C LEU A 170 2.17 12.94 3.00
N ALA A 171 1.90 11.92 3.82
CA ALA A 171 2.95 11.20 4.56
C ALA A 171 3.25 9.87 3.85
N GLY A 172 4.39 9.79 3.16
CA GLY A 172 4.83 8.58 2.47
C GLY A 172 5.65 7.69 3.39
N ALA A 173 5.20 6.47 3.67
CA ALA A 173 5.99 5.50 4.41
C ALA A 173 7.04 4.85 3.50
N LEU A 174 8.29 5.32 3.55
CA LEU A 174 9.38 4.79 2.73
C LEU A 174 10.67 4.70 3.53
N ARG A 175 11.55 3.77 3.15
CA ARG A 175 12.94 3.83 3.63
C ARG A 175 13.67 5.03 3.04
N PRO A 176 14.60 5.65 3.78
CA PRO A 176 15.41 6.78 3.30
C PRO A 176 16.20 6.48 2.01
N GLU A 177 16.55 5.22 1.79
CA GLU A 177 17.29 4.74 0.60
C GLU A 177 16.49 4.76 -0.71
N TYR A 178 15.17 4.99 -0.67
CA TYR A 178 14.32 5.14 -1.87
C TYR A 178 14.10 6.61 -2.29
N ARG A 179 14.93 7.54 -1.78
CA ARG A 179 14.98 8.97 -2.17
C ARG A 179 15.76 9.17 -3.47
#